data_AF-A0A2V9G1U9-F1
#
_entry.id   AF-A0A2V9G1U9-F1
#
_cell.length_a   1.000
_cell.length_b   1.000
_cell.length_c   1.000
_cell.angle_alpha   90.00
_cell.angle_beta   90.00
_cell.angle_gamma   90.00
#
_symmetry.space_group_name_H-M   'P 1'
#
loop_
_entity.id
_entity.type
_entity.pdbx_description
1 polymer ?
#
loop_
_entity_poly.entity_id
_entity_poly.type
_entity_poly.pdbx_seq_one_letter_code
_entity_poly.pdbx_strand_id
1 'polypeptide(L)'
;MTCASRRTTFPAKISSEEDKQDVRKELEDRFGTPPSSVENLLEYAALKGMCERLRISAVERQGTRIAVRFHPETMLDPAKLVTVVRSRTGIKLDPSGVLWMEIKRGESIPAALRNVLLGLQGQG
;
A
#
# COMPACT_ATOMS: atom_id res chain seq x y z
N MET A 1 -3.76 7.99 6.06
CA MET A 1 -4.11 8.06 4.62
C MET A 1 -5.51 7.53 4.44
N THR A 2 -6.46 8.40 4.11
CA THR A 2 -7.79 7.95 3.64
C THR A 2 -7.64 7.57 2.18
N CYS A 3 -8.02 6.35 1.84
CA CYS A 3 -7.88 5.84 0.49
C CYS A 3 -9.18 6.07 -0.32
N ALA A 4 -10.32 6.12 0.37
CA ALA A 4 -11.59 6.55 -0.20
C ALA A 4 -11.66 8.09 -0.31
N SER A 5 -11.07 8.67 -1.37
CA SER A 5 -11.49 9.99 -1.85
C SER A 5 -11.20 10.11 -3.34
N ARG A 6 -12.28 10.05 -4.12
CA ARG A 6 -12.30 10.32 -5.56
C ARG A 6 -12.19 11.84 -5.77
N ARG A 7 -10.96 12.37 -5.79
CA ARG A 7 -10.57 13.59 -6.54
C ARG A 7 -9.08 13.87 -6.38
N THR A 8 -8.27 13.33 -7.29
CA THR A 8 -6.94 13.89 -7.56
C THR A 8 -6.74 13.89 -9.07
N THR A 9 -6.99 15.04 -9.69
CA THR A 9 -6.53 15.39 -11.03
C THR A 9 -5.04 15.68 -10.92
N PHE A 10 -4.20 14.64 -10.98
CA PHE A 10 -2.77 14.77 -11.23
C PHE A 10 -2.44 13.90 -12.46
N PRO A 11 -1.63 14.40 -13.42
CA PRO A 11 -1.33 13.66 -14.64
C PRO A 11 -0.45 12.46 -14.29
N ALA A 12 -0.76 11.32 -14.91
CA ALA A 12 -0.33 9.96 -14.57
C ALA A 12 -1.03 9.37 -13.32
N LYS A 13 -2.03 8.52 -13.58
CA LYS A 13 -2.69 7.72 -12.56
C LYS A 13 -1.72 6.60 -12.13
N ILE A 14 -0.74 6.93 -11.30
CA ILE A 14 0.15 5.91 -10.71
C ILE A 14 -0.70 5.05 -9.79
N SER A 15 -0.98 3.84 -10.24
CA SER A 15 -1.80 2.90 -9.50
C SER A 15 -1.10 1.56 -9.31
N SER A 16 -0.13 1.23 -10.15
CA SER A 16 0.65 0.01 -10.10
C SER A 16 2.14 0.29 -9.92
N GLU A 17 2.91 -0.77 -9.67
CA GLU A 17 4.38 -0.68 -9.68
C GLU A 17 4.89 -0.36 -11.09
N GLU A 18 4.24 -0.88 -12.13
CA GLU A 18 4.58 -0.63 -13.53
C GLU A 18 4.39 0.85 -13.87
N ASP A 19 3.22 1.43 -13.54
CA ASP A 19 2.94 2.86 -13.73
C ASP A 19 4.00 3.72 -13.03
N LYS A 20 4.46 3.28 -11.85
CA LYS A 20 5.51 3.95 -11.07
C LYS A 20 6.84 3.95 -11.82
N GLN A 21 7.24 2.80 -12.37
CA GLN A 21 8.49 2.65 -13.12
C GLN A 21 8.47 3.42 -14.43
N ASP A 22 7.32 3.48 -15.11
CA ASP A 22 7.19 4.23 -16.35
C ASP A 22 7.31 5.73 -16.11
N VAL A 23 6.63 6.26 -15.09
CA VAL A 23 6.77 7.68 -14.70
C VAL A 23 8.19 7.99 -14.24
N ARG A 24 8.83 7.07 -13.50
CA ARG A 24 10.24 7.22 -13.08
C ARG A 24 11.16 7.35 -14.30
N LYS A 25 11.03 6.48 -15.31
CA LYS A 25 11.83 6.53 -16.54
C LYS A 25 11.62 7.83 -17.30
N GLU A 26 10.38 8.31 -17.40
CA GLU A 26 10.09 9.60 -18.03
C GLU A 26 10.79 10.76 -17.30
N LEU A 27 10.78 10.74 -15.96
CA LEU A 27 11.48 11.74 -15.16
C LEU A 27 13.00 11.64 -15.33
N GLU A 28 13.55 10.43 -15.40
CA GLU A 28 14.98 10.18 -15.63
C GLU A 28 15.44 10.70 -17.00
N ASP A 29 14.67 10.43 -18.05
CA ASP A 29 14.98 10.88 -19.41
C ASP A 29 14.94 12.41 -19.54
N ARG A 30 13.96 13.06 -18.90
CA ARG A 30 13.73 14.51 -19.04
C ARG A 30 14.52 15.37 -18.05
N PHE A 31 14.78 14.86 -16.86
CA PHE A 31 15.31 15.64 -15.73
C PHE A 31 16.49 14.96 -15.01
N GLY A 32 16.88 13.75 -15.41
CA GLY A 32 17.88 12.95 -14.70
C GLY A 32 17.31 12.25 -13.46
N THR A 33 18.18 11.62 -12.67
CA THR A 33 17.79 10.78 -11.52
C THR A 33 16.87 11.51 -10.53
N PRO A 34 15.64 11.01 -10.27
CA PRO A 34 14.72 11.62 -9.34
C PRO A 34 15.32 11.74 -7.93
N PRO A 35 15.17 12.91 -7.27
CA PRO A 35 15.50 13.04 -5.85
C PRO A 35 14.65 12.08 -4.99
N SER A 36 15.17 11.72 -3.81
CA SER A 36 14.50 10.79 -2.89
C SER A 36 13.11 11.24 -2.45
N SER A 37 12.83 12.55 -2.42
CA SER A 37 11.48 13.08 -2.17
C SER A 37 10.48 12.72 -3.28
N VAL A 38 10.92 12.73 -4.54
CA VAL A 38 10.10 12.36 -5.70
C VAL A 38 9.87 10.85 -5.72
N GLU A 39 10.92 10.07 -5.45
CA GLU A 39 10.82 8.61 -5.29
C GLU A 39 9.77 8.22 -4.25
N ASN A 40 9.80 8.88 -3.09
CA ASN A 40 8.83 8.66 -2.04
C ASN A 40 7.41 8.99 -2.53
N LEU A 41 7.22 10.08 -3.28
CA LEU A 41 5.91 10.44 -3.82
C LEU A 41 5.38 9.37 -4.79
N LEU A 42 6.22 8.86 -5.67
CA LEU A 42 5.89 7.79 -6.61
C LEU A 42 5.48 6.50 -5.85
N GLU A 43 6.23 6.13 -4.81
CA GLU A 43 5.93 4.98 -3.95
C GLU A 43 4.57 5.13 -3.25
N TYR A 44 4.29 6.29 -2.66
CA TYR A 44 3.01 6.56 -2.01
C TYR A 44 1.85 6.57 -3.01
N ALA A 45 2.06 7.06 -4.23
CA ALA A 45 1.04 7.05 -5.27
C ALA A 45 0.68 5.62 -5.69
N ALA A 46 1.68 4.77 -5.94
CA ALA A 46 1.46 3.35 -6.24
C ALA A 46 0.78 2.62 -5.08
N LEU A 47 1.21 2.88 -3.83
CA LEU A 47 0.57 2.33 -2.64
C LEU A 47 -0.90 2.74 -2.50
N LYS A 48 -1.20 4.02 -2.75
CA LYS A 48 -2.58 4.52 -2.77
C LYS A 48 -3.42 3.78 -3.80
N GLY A 49 -2.90 3.56 -5.02
CA GLY A 49 -3.59 2.78 -6.05
C GLY A 49 -3.85 1.32 -5.66
N MET A 50 -2.89 0.65 -5.01
CA MET A 50 -3.11 -0.69 -4.46
C MET A 50 -4.22 -0.71 -3.41
N CYS A 51 -4.22 0.28 -2.51
CA CYS A 51 -5.25 0.41 -1.49
C CYS A 51 -6.64 0.60 -2.12
N GLU A 52 -6.74 1.41 -3.18
CA GLU A 52 -8.00 1.68 -3.88
C GLU A 52 -8.54 0.40 -4.54
N ARG A 53 -7.68 -0.39 -5.20
CA ARG A 53 -8.05 -1.68 -5.80
C ARG A 53 -8.53 -2.70 -4.77
N LEU A 54 -7.87 -2.76 -3.62
CA LEU A 54 -8.25 -3.63 -2.51
C LEU A 54 -9.44 -3.09 -1.71
N ARG A 55 -10.06 -1.97 -2.13
CA ARG A 55 -11.16 -1.31 -1.41
C ARG A 55 -10.80 -1.06 0.05
N ILE A 56 -9.57 -0.62 0.31
CA ILE A 56 -9.14 -0.20 1.65
C ILE A 56 -9.74 1.19 1.90
N SER A 57 -10.41 1.37 3.04
CA SER A 57 -11.03 2.64 3.41
C SER A 57 -10.02 3.59 4.03
N ALA A 58 -9.15 3.08 4.91
CA ALA A 58 -8.14 3.88 5.60
C ALA A 58 -6.88 3.07 5.95
N VAL A 59 -5.74 3.77 5.93
CA VAL A 59 -4.47 3.31 6.50
C VAL A 59 -4.01 4.34 7.53
N GLU A 60 -3.92 3.94 8.79
CA GLU A 60 -3.62 4.82 9.92
C GLU A 60 -2.41 4.32 10.71
N ARG A 61 -1.51 5.22 11.08
CA ARG A 61 -0.39 4.89 11.97
C ARG A 61 -0.76 5.20 13.42
N GLN A 62 -0.59 4.22 14.29
CA GLN A 62 -0.77 4.32 15.73
C GLN A 62 0.52 3.88 16.44
N GLY A 63 1.39 4.84 16.71
CA GLY A 63 2.71 4.58 17.28
C GLY A 63 3.58 3.68 16.39
N THR A 64 3.84 2.46 16.85
CA THR A 64 4.59 1.41 16.13
C THR A 64 3.69 0.45 15.33
N ARG A 65 2.38 0.69 15.30
CA ARG A 65 1.42 -0.13 14.55
C ARG A 65 0.80 0.64 13.40
N ILE A 66 0.43 -0.07 12.35
CA ILE A 66 -0.42 0.42 11.28
C ILE A 66 -1.75 -0.34 11.33
N ALA A 67 -2.85 0.39 11.27
CA ALA A 67 -4.19 -0.12 11.09
C ALA A 67 -4.57 0.02 9.60
N VAL A 68 -4.92 -1.10 8.98
CA VAL A 68 -5.46 -1.13 7.61
C VAL A 68 -6.93 -1.53 7.73
N ARG A 69 -7.82 -0.59 7.42
CA ARG A 69 -9.26 -0.79 7.46
C ARG A 69 -9.76 -1.09 6.06
N PHE A 70 -10.43 -2.22 5.89
CA PHE A 70 -11.10 -2.54 4.63
C PHE A 70 -12.49 -1.90 4.58
N HIS A 71 -13.01 -1.69 3.37
CA HIS A 71 -14.42 -1.37 3.19
C HIS A 71 -15.26 -2.59 3.60
N PRO A 72 -16.47 -2.41 4.17
CA PRO A 72 -17.34 -3.55 4.54
C PRO A 72 -17.66 -4.49 3.37
N GLU A 73 -17.65 -3.98 2.14
CA GLU A 73 -17.89 -4.75 0.90
C GLU A 73 -16.61 -5.33 0.27
N THR A 74 -15.47 -5.25 0.97
CA THR A 74 -14.23 -5.87 0.50
C THR A 74 -14.30 -7.38 0.71
N MET A 75 -14.32 -8.13 -0.38
CA MET A 75 -14.17 -9.58 -0.32
C MET A 75 -12.69 -9.94 -0.29
N LEU A 76 -12.24 -10.48 0.84
CA LEU A 76 -10.88 -10.99 1.03
C LEU A 76 -10.92 -12.51 1.05
N ASP A 77 -9.99 -13.14 0.33
CA ASP A 77 -9.81 -14.59 0.37
C ASP A 77 -9.25 -15.02 1.75
N PRO A 78 -9.99 -15.84 2.53
CA PRO A 78 -9.52 -16.30 3.83
C PRO A 78 -8.17 -17.02 3.78
N ALA A 79 -7.88 -17.78 2.72
CA ALA A 79 -6.62 -18.49 2.58
C ALA A 79 -5.44 -17.53 2.40
N LYS A 80 -5.63 -16.46 1.61
CA LYS A 80 -4.64 -15.38 1.44
C LYS A 80 -4.45 -14.60 2.73
N LEU A 81 -5.53 -14.29 3.45
CA LEU A 81 -5.45 -13.64 4.75
C LEU A 81 -4.61 -14.43 5.74
N VAL A 82 -4.88 -15.74 5.87
CA VAL A 82 -4.10 -16.63 6.74
C VAL A 82 -2.63 -16.67 6.31
N THR A 83 -2.35 -16.75 5.01
CA THR A 83 -0.99 -16.70 4.47
C THR A 83 -0.28 -15.40 4.86
N VAL A 84 -0.94 -14.25 4.70
CA VAL A 84 -0.38 -12.94 5.05
C VAL A 84 -0.15 -12.79 6.56
N VAL A 85 -1.11 -13.23 7.38
CA VAL A 85 -0.95 -13.21 8.84
C VAL A 85 0.23 -14.08 9.28
N ARG A 86 0.49 -15.19 8.58
CA ARG A 86 1.61 -16.10 8.87
C ARG A 86 2.94 -15.66 8.26
N SER A 87 2.94 -14.84 7.22
CA SER A 87 4.17 -14.43 6.52
C SER A 87 5.04 -13.46 7.33
N ARG A 88 4.47 -12.81 8.35
CA ARG A 88 5.17 -11.81 9.15
C ARG A 88 4.64 -11.77 10.58
N THR A 89 5.57 -11.80 11.54
CA THR A 89 5.27 -11.57 12.95
C THR A 89 4.75 -10.16 13.19
N GLY A 90 3.75 -10.04 14.06
CA GLY A 90 3.11 -8.75 14.38
C GLY A 90 2.00 -8.34 13.41
N ILE A 91 1.59 -9.20 12.47
CA ILE A 91 0.33 -9.03 11.71
C ILE A 91 -0.81 -9.74 12.43
N LYS A 92 -1.96 -9.07 12.57
CA LYS A 92 -3.19 -9.61 13.15
C LYS A 92 -4.41 -9.05 12.43
N LEU A 93 -5.42 -9.88 12.22
CA LEU A 93 -6.75 -9.43 11.80
C LEU A 93 -7.66 -9.45 13.03
N ASP A 94 -8.32 -8.34 13.34
CA ASP A 94 -9.30 -8.31 14.42
C ASP A 94 -10.72 -8.62 13.92
N PRO A 95 -11.67 -8.95 14.82
CA PRO A 95 -13.05 -9.26 14.43
C PRO A 95 -13.82 -8.11 13.77
N SER A 96 -13.32 -6.87 13.89
CA SER A 96 -13.92 -5.70 13.23
C SER A 96 -13.46 -5.53 11.77
N GLY A 97 -12.59 -6.42 11.28
CA GLY A 97 -12.08 -6.39 9.92
C GLY A 97 -10.90 -5.43 9.75
N VAL A 98 -10.19 -5.07 10.83
CA VAL A 98 -8.98 -4.26 10.74
C VAL A 98 -7.75 -5.17 10.77
N LEU A 99 -6.89 -5.02 9.77
CA LEU A 99 -5.58 -5.67 9.74
C LEU A 99 -4.55 -4.75 10.43
N TRP A 100 -4.07 -5.20 11.56
CA TRP A 100 -3.01 -4.57 12.32
C TRP A 100 -1.67 -5.15 11.90
N MET A 101 -0.68 -4.28 11.73
CA MET A 101 0.71 -4.70 11.53
C MET A 101 1.68 -3.87 12.38
N GLU A 102 2.64 -4.53 13.01
CA GLU A 102 3.73 -3.89 13.73
C GLU A 102 4.87 -3.50 12.77
N ILE A 103 5.37 -2.28 12.92
CA ILE A 103 6.47 -1.70 12.15
C ILE A 103 7.74 -1.72 13.01
N LYS A 104 8.80 -2.31 12.48
CA LYS A 104 10.10 -2.35 13.16
C LYS A 104 10.82 -1.01 13.03
N ARG A 105 11.73 -0.71 13.97
CA ARG A 105 12.55 0.49 13.91
C ARG A 105 13.40 0.49 12.63
N GLY A 106 13.36 1.59 11.87
CA GLY A 106 14.10 1.74 10.60
C GLY A 106 13.43 1.12 9.39
N GLU A 107 12.26 0.51 9.54
CA GLU A 107 11.52 -0.09 8.43
C GLU A 107 10.75 0.97 7.63
N SER A 108 10.83 0.88 6.30
CA SER A 108 10.03 1.70 5.39
C SER A 108 8.56 1.28 5.45
N ILE A 109 7.71 2.16 5.98
CA ILE A 109 6.27 1.92 6.10
C ILE A 109 5.62 1.64 4.73
N PRO A 110 5.88 2.40 3.65
CA PRO A 110 5.31 2.11 2.34
C PRO A 110 5.69 0.73 1.81
N ALA A 111 6.97 0.35 1.93
CA ALA A 111 7.45 -0.95 1.48
C ALA A 111 6.84 -2.10 2.29
N ALA A 112 6.76 -1.94 3.62
CA ALA A 112 6.14 -2.91 4.51
C ALA A 112 4.67 -3.14 4.17
N LEU A 113 3.91 -2.05 3.97
CA LEU A 113 2.50 -2.12 3.56
C LEU A 113 2.35 -2.78 2.19
N ARG A 114 3.14 -2.35 1.20
CA ARG A 114 3.12 -2.94 -0.15
C ARG A 114 3.29 -4.46 -0.10
N ASN A 115 4.28 -4.97 0.64
CA ASN A 115 4.53 -6.40 0.76
C ASN A 115 3.35 -7.16 1.37
N VAL A 116 2.70 -6.58 2.39
CA VAL A 116 1.50 -7.16 3.00
C VAL A 116 0.31 -7.15 2.04
N LEU A 117 0.07 -6.04 1.35
CA LEU A 117 -1.05 -5.89 0.42
C LEU A 117 -0.91 -6.76 -0.83
N LEU A 118 0.31 -6.97 -1.33
CA LEU A 118 0.57 -7.90 -2.43
C LEU A 118 0.18 -9.33 -2.07
N GLY A 119 0.46 -9.77 -0.84
CA GLY A 119 0.04 -11.08 -0.36
C GLY A 119 -1.48 -11.26 -0.32
N LEU A 120 -2.25 -10.17 -0.20
CA LEU A 120 -3.72 -10.20 -0.26
C LEU A 120 -4.25 -10.23 -1.70
N GLN A 121 -3.52 -9.65 -2.66
CA GLN A 121 -3.91 -9.63 -4.08
C GLN A 121 -3.73 -11.02 -4.72
N GLY A 122 -2.80 -11.83 -4.24
CA GLY A 122 -2.50 -13.15 -4.78
C GLY A 122 -1.85 -13.07 -6.16
N GLN A 123 -0.55 -12.88 -6.16
CA GLN A 123 0.29 -13.49 -7.18
C GLN A 123 0.68 -14.87 -6.65
N GLY A 124 -0.02 -15.88 -7.15
CA GLY A 124 0.50 -17.24 -7.33
C GLY A 124 0.83 -17.41 -8.80
#